data_AF-A0A1D1Y4U0-F1
#
_entry.id   AF-A0A1D1Y4U0-F1
#
_cell.length_a   1.000
_cell.length_b   1.000
_cell.length_c   1.000
_cell.angle_alpha   90.00
_cell.angle_beta   90.00
_cell.angle_gamma   90.00
#
_symmetry.space_group_name_H-M   'P 1'
#
loop_
_entity.id
_entity.type
_entity.pdbx_description
1 polymer ?
#
loop_
_entity_poly.entity_id
_entity_poly.type
_entity_poly.pdbx_seq_one_letter_code
_entity_poly.pdbx_strand_id
1 'polypeptide(L)'
;VLVADAKKTLEPKFRALQGAGFSKPEVAQMISANPVFICIRNAASKIEFWRKIVGDNEKLLKIFKNYFLVGSNTTGKINANLSFLRSVGMSDRDIARIVVRRPRLVVRKLNTIMSIVEQVNSLGIEPGSSRRLDALCTVSNLSQSTLEAKSKLLRSFGWSVDELRYAFQTFPIVLRLSEKKIARAMDFLLKEA
;
A
#
# COMPACT_ATOMS: atom_id res chain seq x y z
N VAL A 1 15.23 -5.14 21.57
CA VAL A 1 15.96 -6.43 21.47
C VAL A 1 17.00 -6.57 22.57
N LEU A 2 17.88 -5.58 22.77
CA LEU A 2 18.99 -5.66 23.76
C LEU A 2 18.57 -5.82 25.23
N VAL A 3 17.32 -5.51 25.57
CA VAL A 3 16.73 -5.68 26.91
C VAL A 3 15.91 -6.97 27.06
N ALA A 4 15.80 -7.79 26.02
CA ALA A 4 15.01 -9.02 26.05
C ALA A 4 15.88 -10.25 26.37
N ASP A 5 15.43 -11.08 27.29
CA ASP A 5 16.08 -12.37 27.59
C ASP A 5 15.96 -13.31 26.38
N ALA A 6 17.10 -13.81 25.89
CA ALA A 6 17.16 -14.65 24.70
C ALA A 6 16.37 -15.96 24.84
N LYS A 7 16.48 -16.64 25.99
CA LYS A 7 15.85 -17.95 26.22
C LYS A 7 14.39 -17.82 26.62
N LYS A 8 14.07 -16.86 27.51
CA LYS A 8 12.72 -16.69 28.06
C LYS A 8 11.80 -15.90 27.14
N THR A 9 12.34 -14.96 26.35
CA THR A 9 11.52 -14.01 25.57
C THR A 9 11.61 -14.23 24.07
N LEU A 10 12.83 -14.42 23.54
CA LEU A 10 13.03 -14.51 22.09
C LEU A 10 12.78 -15.92 21.57
N GLU A 11 13.38 -16.94 22.19
CA GLU A 11 13.27 -18.34 21.74
C GLU A 11 11.82 -18.83 21.57
N PRO A 12 10.86 -18.58 22.50
CA PRO A 12 9.48 -18.98 22.31
C PRO A 12 8.83 -18.31 21.09
N LYS A 13 9.22 -17.06 20.78
CA LYS A 13 8.69 -16.31 19.62
C LYS A 13 9.25 -16.85 18.32
N PHE A 14 10.53 -17.20 18.28
CA PHE A 14 11.12 -17.88 17.13
C PHE A 14 10.44 -19.23 16.87
N ARG A 15 10.24 -20.05 17.92
CA ARG A 15 9.52 -21.33 17.80
C ARG A 15 8.07 -21.14 17.33
N ALA A 16 7.36 -20.15 17.86
CA ALA A 16 5.99 -19.83 17.44
C ALA A 16 5.91 -19.44 15.97
N LEU A 17 6.88 -18.68 15.47
CA LEU A 17 6.99 -18.32 14.05
C LEU A 17 7.27 -19.55 13.18
N GLN A 18 8.13 -20.45 13.62
CA GLN A 18 8.36 -21.70 12.92
C GLN A 18 7.12 -22.58 12.90
N GLY A 19 6.39 -22.68 14.02
CA GLY A 19 5.09 -23.36 14.10
C GLY A 19 4.02 -22.74 13.21
N ALA A 20 4.13 -21.44 12.89
CA ALA A 20 3.25 -20.75 11.94
C ALA A 20 3.64 -20.96 10.46
N GLY A 21 4.60 -21.84 10.19
CA GLY A 21 5.00 -22.27 8.85
C GLY A 21 6.16 -21.49 8.24
N PHE A 22 6.95 -20.75 9.01
CA PHE A 22 8.15 -20.06 8.53
C PHE A 22 9.42 -20.88 8.78
N SER A 23 10.31 -20.92 7.81
CA SER A 23 11.65 -21.49 7.97
C SER A 23 12.56 -20.61 8.84
N LYS A 24 13.65 -21.17 9.39
CA LYS A 24 14.62 -20.39 10.19
C LYS A 24 15.15 -19.15 9.44
N PRO A 25 15.55 -19.24 8.14
CA PRO A 25 15.99 -18.06 7.39
C PRO A 25 14.90 -16.99 7.23
N GLU A 26 13.65 -17.39 6.98
CA GLU A 26 12.52 -16.46 6.85
C GLU A 26 12.22 -15.73 8.16
N VAL A 27 12.28 -16.44 9.30
CA VAL A 27 12.13 -15.84 10.63
C VAL A 27 13.26 -14.83 10.89
N ALA A 28 14.51 -15.19 10.60
CA ALA A 28 15.65 -14.29 10.73
C ALA A 28 15.51 -13.05 9.84
N GLN A 29 15.06 -13.22 8.59
CA GLN A 29 14.82 -12.12 7.66
C GLN A 29 13.75 -11.17 8.18
N MET A 30 12.62 -11.69 8.67
CA MET A 30 11.50 -10.90 9.18
C MET A 30 11.90 -10.06 10.39
N ILE A 31 12.62 -10.66 11.34
CA ILE A 31 13.07 -9.98 12.56
C ILE A 31 14.14 -8.94 12.24
N SER A 32 15.08 -9.26 11.35
CA SER A 32 16.13 -8.32 10.93
C SER A 32 15.55 -7.11 10.21
N ALA A 33 14.54 -7.32 9.37
CA ALA A 33 13.89 -6.23 8.65
C ALA A 33 12.97 -5.39 9.54
N ASN A 34 12.40 -5.99 10.60
CA ASN A 34 11.52 -5.28 11.52
C ASN A 34 11.62 -5.84 12.95
N PRO A 35 12.58 -5.35 13.77
CA PRO A 35 12.78 -5.84 15.12
C PRO A 35 11.59 -5.62 16.05
N VAL A 36 10.63 -4.76 15.69
CA VAL A 36 9.42 -4.54 16.50
C VAL A 36 8.51 -5.77 16.50
N PHE A 37 8.64 -6.62 15.48
CA PHE A 37 7.85 -7.85 15.37
C PHE A 37 8.02 -8.75 16.61
N ILE A 38 9.24 -8.84 17.16
CA ILE A 38 9.51 -9.62 18.38
C ILE A 38 8.88 -9.01 19.63
N CYS A 39 8.37 -7.78 19.60
CA CYS A 39 7.69 -7.14 20.72
C CYS A 39 6.16 -7.35 20.67
N ILE A 40 5.61 -7.88 19.58
CA ILE A 40 4.18 -8.15 19.46
C ILE A 40 3.79 -9.29 20.42
N ARG A 41 2.70 -9.10 21.17
CA ARG A 41 2.10 -10.16 22.01
C ARG A 41 1.30 -11.18 21.19
N ASN A 42 0.53 -10.71 20.20
CA ASN A 42 -0.39 -11.54 19.40
C ASN A 42 0.14 -11.82 17.98
N ALA A 43 1.42 -12.18 17.87
CA ALA A 43 2.11 -12.34 16.58
C ALA A 43 1.46 -13.44 15.71
N ALA A 44 1.10 -14.58 16.32
CA ALA A 44 0.49 -15.71 15.62
C ALA A 44 -0.87 -15.33 14.99
N SER A 45 -1.79 -14.74 15.75
CA SER A 45 -3.10 -14.30 15.24
C SER A 45 -2.95 -13.25 14.13
N LYS A 46 -1.94 -12.37 14.23
CA LYS A 46 -1.65 -11.38 13.20
C LYS A 46 -1.14 -12.02 11.91
N ILE A 47 -0.28 -13.03 12.02
CA ILE A 47 0.19 -13.82 10.88
C ILE A 47 -0.99 -14.50 10.19
N GLU A 48 -1.83 -15.19 10.96
CA GLU A 48 -3.00 -15.89 10.42
C GLU A 48 -3.97 -14.93 9.73
N PHE A 49 -4.23 -13.77 10.34
CA PHE A 49 -5.05 -12.72 9.76
C PHE A 49 -4.54 -12.29 8.38
N TRP A 50 -3.26 -11.92 8.28
CA TRP A 50 -2.70 -11.50 7.00
C TRP A 50 -2.57 -12.64 6.01
N ARG A 51 -2.34 -13.87 6.49
CA ARG A 51 -2.25 -15.07 5.65
C ARG A 51 -3.54 -15.31 4.89
N LYS A 52 -4.69 -15.14 5.56
CA LYS A 52 -6.03 -15.22 4.93
C LYS A 52 -6.24 -14.17 3.82
N ILE A 53 -5.49 -13.06 3.84
CA ILE A 53 -5.63 -11.97 2.87
C ILE A 53 -4.63 -12.13 1.71
N VAL A 54 -3.36 -12.38 1.99
CA VAL A 54 -2.31 -12.38 0.95
C VAL A 54 -1.98 -13.78 0.41
N GLY A 55 -2.31 -14.84 1.15
CA GLY A 55 -2.28 -16.24 0.72
C GLY A 55 -0.99 -17.00 1.03
N ASP A 56 0.19 -16.37 0.94
CA ASP A 56 1.47 -17.08 1.02
C ASP A 56 2.53 -16.40 1.92
N ASN A 57 3.56 -17.16 2.29
CA ASN A 57 4.67 -16.69 3.13
C ASN A 57 5.50 -15.59 2.47
N GLU A 58 5.72 -15.66 1.16
CA GLU A 58 6.54 -14.67 0.46
C GLU A 58 5.94 -13.27 0.57
N LYS A 59 4.64 -13.15 0.32
CA LYS A 59 3.89 -11.90 0.49
C LYS A 59 3.82 -11.50 1.96
N LEU A 60 3.66 -12.45 2.89
CA LEU A 60 3.69 -12.16 4.33
C LEU A 60 5.02 -11.52 4.75
N LEU A 61 6.14 -12.09 4.33
CA LEU A 61 7.47 -11.55 4.59
C LEU A 61 7.60 -10.14 4.01
N LYS A 62 7.11 -9.92 2.78
CA LYS A 62 7.14 -8.61 2.13
C LYS A 62 6.34 -7.55 2.91
N ILE A 63 5.17 -7.90 3.45
CA ILE A 63 4.34 -6.94 4.19
C ILE A 63 4.83 -6.72 5.62
N PHE A 64 5.45 -7.72 6.27
CA PHE A 64 5.97 -7.58 7.63
C PHE A 64 7.25 -6.76 7.74
N LYS A 65 7.95 -6.53 6.62
CA LYS A 65 8.95 -5.46 6.50
C LYS A 65 8.37 -4.07 6.78
N ASN A 66 7.04 -3.90 6.71
CA ASN A 66 6.37 -2.63 6.96
C ASN A 66 5.94 -2.48 8.43
N TYR A 67 6.58 -1.55 9.15
CA TYR A 67 6.26 -1.24 10.55
C TYR A 67 4.77 -0.95 10.82
N PHE A 68 4.06 -0.32 9.88
CA PHE A 68 2.67 0.11 10.11
C PHE A 68 1.72 -1.08 10.26
N LEU A 69 1.95 -2.18 9.55
CA LEU A 69 1.13 -3.40 9.69
C LEU A 69 1.48 -4.18 10.96
N VAL A 70 2.75 -4.16 11.33
CA VAL A 70 3.28 -4.81 12.53
C VAL A 70 2.80 -4.09 13.79
N GLY A 71 2.75 -2.75 13.78
CA GLY A 71 2.27 -1.93 14.89
C GLY A 71 0.75 -1.70 14.94
N SER A 72 -0.01 -2.02 13.88
CA SER A 72 -1.47 -1.83 13.91
C SER A 72 -2.13 -2.80 14.89
N ASN A 73 -2.71 -2.29 15.97
CA ASN A 73 -3.28 -3.10 17.05
C ASN A 73 -4.75 -3.49 16.84
N THR A 74 -5.40 -3.01 15.77
CA THR A 74 -6.85 -3.16 15.60
C THR A 74 -7.19 -3.89 14.30
N THR A 75 -7.17 -5.22 14.33
CA THR A 75 -7.70 -6.07 13.24
C THR A 75 -9.12 -5.68 12.86
N GLY A 76 -9.95 -5.26 13.82
CA GLY A 76 -11.30 -4.73 13.57
C GLY A 76 -11.34 -3.51 12.63
N LYS A 77 -10.45 -2.52 12.82
CA LYS A 77 -10.38 -1.34 11.93
C LYS A 77 -9.93 -1.73 10.52
N ILE A 78 -8.97 -2.65 10.43
CA ILE A 78 -8.51 -3.16 9.13
C ILE A 78 -9.65 -3.90 8.45
N ASN A 79 -10.38 -4.77 9.15
CA ASN A 79 -11.55 -5.44 8.58
C ASN A 79 -12.59 -4.45 8.04
N ALA A 80 -12.90 -3.37 8.78
CA ALA A 80 -13.80 -2.33 8.28
C ALA A 80 -13.26 -1.70 6.97
N ASN A 81 -11.96 -1.39 6.91
CA ASN A 81 -11.32 -0.87 5.71
C ASN A 81 -11.36 -1.85 4.53
N LEU A 82 -11.11 -3.14 4.78
CA LEU A 82 -11.16 -4.19 3.75
C LEU A 82 -12.59 -4.41 3.26
N SER A 83 -13.57 -4.44 4.17
CA SER A 83 -14.99 -4.54 3.81
C SER A 83 -15.46 -3.35 2.98
N PHE A 84 -15.02 -2.14 3.32
CA PHE A 84 -15.30 -0.95 2.50
C PHE A 84 -14.67 -1.05 1.11
N LEU A 85 -13.41 -1.49 1.00
CA LEU A 85 -12.79 -1.70 -0.31
C LEU A 85 -13.58 -2.72 -1.16
N ARG A 86 -14.08 -3.80 -0.55
CA ARG A 86 -14.97 -4.76 -1.23
C ARG A 86 -16.27 -4.11 -1.68
N SER A 87 -16.90 -3.31 -0.84
CA SER A 87 -18.18 -2.66 -1.17
C SER A 87 -18.05 -1.65 -2.32
N VAL A 88 -16.85 -1.11 -2.57
CA VAL A 88 -16.57 -0.22 -3.73
C VAL A 88 -16.01 -0.97 -4.95
N GLY A 89 -16.22 -2.29 -5.00
CA GLY A 89 -15.96 -3.13 -6.17
C GLY A 89 -14.54 -3.70 -6.26
N MET A 90 -13.75 -3.68 -5.18
CA MET A 90 -12.42 -4.31 -5.17
C MET A 90 -12.53 -5.80 -4.88
N SER A 91 -11.95 -6.63 -5.76
CA SER A 91 -11.87 -8.07 -5.52
C SER A 91 -10.87 -8.40 -4.39
N ASP A 92 -11.01 -9.58 -3.77
CA ASP A 92 -10.02 -10.06 -2.79
C ASP A 92 -8.61 -10.13 -3.39
N ARG A 93 -8.50 -10.48 -4.68
CA ARG A 93 -7.23 -10.46 -5.41
C ARG A 93 -6.65 -9.05 -5.51
N ASP A 94 -7.47 -8.04 -5.75
CA ASP A 94 -7.04 -6.65 -5.80
C ASP A 94 -6.61 -6.13 -4.43
N ILE A 95 -7.38 -6.48 -3.39
CA ILE A 95 -7.09 -6.14 -2.02
C ILE A 95 -5.75 -6.77 -1.59
N ALA A 96 -5.52 -8.05 -1.87
CA ALA A 96 -4.25 -8.71 -1.62
C ALA A 96 -3.09 -7.97 -2.30
N ARG A 97 -3.25 -7.57 -3.57
CA ARG A 97 -2.27 -6.77 -4.31
C ARG A 97 -2.05 -5.39 -3.69
N ILE A 98 -3.09 -4.71 -3.19
CA ILE A 98 -2.98 -3.44 -2.48
C ILE A 98 -2.21 -3.61 -1.17
N VAL A 99 -2.52 -4.63 -0.38
CA VAL A 99 -1.82 -4.92 0.88
C VAL A 99 -0.33 -5.14 0.65
N VAL A 100 0.04 -5.83 -0.43
CA VAL A 100 1.45 -6.09 -0.78
C VAL A 100 2.14 -4.84 -1.35
N ARG A 101 1.49 -4.09 -2.24
CA ARG A 101 2.09 -2.92 -2.92
C ARG A 101 2.09 -1.67 -2.06
N ARG A 102 1.02 -1.47 -1.29
CA ARG A 102 0.70 -0.26 -0.51
C ARG A 102 0.07 -0.63 0.84
N PRO A 103 0.81 -1.34 1.71
CA PRO A 103 0.31 -1.78 3.02
C PRO A 103 -0.24 -0.64 3.90
N ARG A 104 0.32 0.57 3.78
CA ARG A 104 -0.17 1.74 4.54
C ARG A 104 -1.62 2.12 4.22
N LEU A 105 -2.12 1.83 3.01
CA LEU A 105 -3.46 2.21 2.57
C LEU A 105 -4.54 1.58 3.47
N VAL A 106 -4.42 0.27 3.74
CA VAL A 106 -5.43 -0.49 4.48
C VAL A 106 -5.42 -0.25 6.00
N VAL A 107 -4.43 0.49 6.50
CA VAL A 107 -4.33 0.86 7.93
C VAL A 107 -4.60 2.34 8.19
N ARG A 108 -4.98 3.13 7.17
CA ARG A 108 -5.45 4.52 7.38
C ARG A 108 -6.81 4.54 8.09
N LYS A 109 -7.21 5.72 8.55
CA LYS A 109 -8.58 5.96 9.01
C LYS A 109 -9.55 5.69 7.85
N LEU A 110 -10.71 5.09 8.14
CA LEU A 110 -11.71 4.74 7.12
C LEU A 110 -12.11 5.96 6.27
N ASN A 111 -12.40 7.11 6.89
CA ASN A 111 -12.75 8.35 6.18
C ASN A 111 -11.66 8.79 5.18
N THR A 112 -10.39 8.51 5.46
CA THR A 112 -9.32 8.80 4.51
C THR A 112 -9.36 7.88 3.31
N ILE A 113 -9.69 6.60 3.50
CA ILE A 113 -9.84 5.65 2.39
C ILE A 113 -11.06 6.02 1.56
N MET A 114 -12.16 6.45 2.19
CA MET A 114 -13.36 6.95 1.51
C MET A 114 -13.02 8.16 0.62
N SER A 115 -12.34 9.16 1.18
CA SER A 115 -11.91 10.34 0.42
C SER A 115 -10.98 9.98 -0.76
N ILE A 116 -10.09 9.00 -0.60
CA ILE A 116 -9.25 8.51 -1.71
C ILE A 116 -10.11 7.85 -2.79
N VAL A 117 -11.12 7.06 -2.43
CA VAL A 117 -12.04 6.43 -3.39
C VAL A 117 -12.86 7.49 -4.12
N GLU A 118 -13.39 8.48 -3.41
CA GLU A 118 -14.11 9.61 -4.00
C GLU A 118 -13.24 10.38 -4.98
N GLN A 119 -11.98 10.65 -4.63
CA GLN A 119 -11.03 11.31 -5.52
C GLN A 119 -10.68 10.47 -6.75
N VAL A 120 -10.56 9.15 -6.61
CA VAL A 120 -10.36 8.25 -7.77
C VAL A 120 -11.58 8.26 -8.68
N ASN A 121 -12.80 8.26 -8.12
CA ASN A 121 -14.03 8.34 -8.89
C ASN A 121 -14.18 9.69 -9.58
N SER A 122 -13.85 10.82 -8.92
CA SER A 122 -13.96 12.16 -9.52
C SER A 122 -12.96 12.40 -10.66
N LEU A 123 -11.86 11.64 -10.68
CA LEU A 123 -10.92 11.58 -11.80
C LEU A 123 -11.39 10.64 -12.92
N GLY A 124 -12.61 10.11 -12.82
CA GLY A 124 -13.30 9.29 -13.82
C GLY A 124 -12.79 7.85 -13.93
N ILE A 125 -12.26 7.29 -12.84
CA ILE A 125 -11.97 5.86 -12.76
C ILE A 125 -13.19 5.15 -12.19
N GLU A 126 -13.95 4.51 -13.07
CA GLU A 126 -15.17 3.80 -12.70
C GLU A 126 -14.92 2.58 -11.79
N PRO A 127 -15.90 2.19 -10.96
CA PRO A 127 -15.93 0.87 -10.33
C PRO A 127 -15.77 -0.23 -11.40
N GLY A 128 -14.97 -1.26 -11.10
CA GLY A 128 -14.68 -2.35 -12.04
C GLY A 128 -13.60 -2.06 -13.10
N SER A 129 -13.14 -0.81 -13.23
CA SER A 129 -11.99 -0.49 -14.10
C SER A 129 -10.74 -1.29 -13.70
N SER A 130 -10.07 -1.88 -14.69
CA SER A 130 -8.79 -2.57 -14.48
C SER A 130 -7.69 -1.64 -13.94
N ARG A 131 -7.88 -0.32 -14.04
CA ARG A 131 -6.97 0.72 -13.54
C ARG A 131 -7.26 1.14 -12.10
N ARG A 132 -8.39 0.73 -11.52
CA ARG A 132 -8.85 1.16 -10.18
C ARG A 132 -7.83 0.89 -9.09
N LEU A 133 -7.22 -0.30 -9.10
CA LEU A 133 -6.16 -0.64 -8.16
C LEU A 133 -4.98 0.33 -8.25
N ASP A 134 -4.51 0.61 -9.47
CA ASP A 134 -3.37 1.50 -9.68
C ASP A 134 -3.70 2.95 -9.32
N ALA A 135 -4.92 3.40 -9.62
CA ALA A 135 -5.42 4.72 -9.24
C ALA A 135 -5.46 4.88 -7.71
N LEU A 136 -6.06 3.94 -6.98
CA LEU A 136 -6.08 3.95 -5.50
C LEU A 136 -4.66 3.95 -4.93
N CYS A 137 -3.77 3.12 -5.47
CA CYS A 137 -2.36 3.08 -5.06
C CYS A 137 -1.58 4.36 -5.38
N THR A 138 -1.98 5.11 -6.41
CA THR A 138 -1.38 6.42 -6.73
C THR A 138 -1.93 7.49 -5.80
N VAL A 139 -3.24 7.70 -5.80
CA VAL A 139 -3.91 8.79 -5.08
C VAL A 139 -3.65 8.71 -3.58
N SER A 140 -3.61 7.50 -3.00
CA SER A 140 -3.31 7.30 -1.57
C SER A 140 -1.97 7.87 -1.08
N ASN A 141 -1.02 8.16 -1.98
CA ASN A 141 0.28 8.75 -1.67
C ASN A 141 0.40 10.24 -2.01
N LEU A 142 -0.62 10.81 -2.65
CA LEU A 142 -0.59 12.21 -3.05
C LEU A 142 -1.40 13.03 -2.05
N SER A 143 -0.84 14.17 -1.62
CA SER A 143 -1.68 15.21 -1.03
C SER A 143 -2.47 15.91 -2.13
N GLN A 144 -3.57 16.55 -1.75
CA GLN A 144 -4.33 17.39 -2.67
C GLN A 144 -3.44 18.48 -3.31
N SER A 145 -2.59 19.13 -2.50
CA SER A 145 -1.61 20.12 -3.00
C SER A 145 -0.60 19.53 -4.00
N THR A 146 -0.17 18.28 -3.80
CA THR A 146 0.76 17.61 -4.72
C THR A 146 0.08 17.31 -6.06
N LEU A 147 -1.20 16.89 -6.02
CA LEU A 147 -1.98 16.65 -7.22
C LEU A 147 -2.17 17.94 -8.01
N GLU A 148 -2.53 19.03 -7.33
CA GLU A 148 -2.72 20.34 -7.94
C GLU A 148 -1.44 20.90 -8.57
N ALA A 149 -0.30 20.77 -7.88
CA ALA A 149 1.00 21.18 -8.40
C ALA A 149 1.36 20.42 -9.69
N LYS A 150 1.18 19.10 -9.72
CA LYS A 150 1.41 18.27 -10.92
C LYS A 150 0.48 18.63 -12.07
N SER A 151 -0.79 18.86 -11.78
CA SER A 151 -1.76 19.30 -12.79
C SER A 151 -1.40 20.68 -13.34
N LYS A 152 -0.97 21.62 -12.49
CA LYS A 152 -0.49 22.95 -12.93
C LYS A 152 0.75 22.84 -13.81
N LEU A 153 1.71 21.98 -13.45
CA LEU A 153 2.91 21.73 -14.25
C LEU A 153 2.57 21.19 -15.64
N LEU A 154 1.71 20.18 -15.73
CA LEU A 154 1.34 19.62 -17.03
C LEU A 154 0.56 20.66 -17.89
N ARG A 155 -0.31 21.47 -17.27
CA ARG A 155 -0.96 22.60 -17.97
C ARG A 155 0.03 23.63 -18.50
N SER A 156 1.16 23.89 -17.82
CA SER A 156 2.18 24.80 -18.35
C SER A 156 2.89 24.26 -19.60
N PHE A 157 2.76 22.96 -19.89
CA PHE A 157 3.18 22.35 -21.15
C PHE A 157 2.06 22.25 -22.19
N GLY A 158 0.95 22.99 -22.01
CA GLY A 158 -0.15 23.06 -22.97
C GLY A 158 -1.25 22.00 -22.79
N TRP A 159 -1.16 21.13 -21.79
CA TRP A 159 -2.18 20.09 -21.58
C TRP A 159 -3.50 20.71 -21.12
N SER A 160 -4.58 20.33 -21.79
CA SER A 160 -5.96 20.62 -21.40
C SER A 160 -6.40 19.80 -20.17
N VAL A 161 -7.51 20.20 -19.54
CA VAL A 161 -8.10 19.45 -18.43
C VAL A 161 -8.53 18.04 -18.87
N ASP A 162 -9.02 17.91 -20.11
CA ASP A 162 -9.46 16.63 -20.66
C ASP A 162 -8.28 15.69 -20.95
N GLU A 163 -7.17 16.20 -21.46
CA GLU A 163 -5.94 15.40 -21.65
C GLU A 163 -5.36 14.92 -20.31
N LEU A 164 -5.38 15.77 -19.28
CA LEU A 164 -4.99 15.37 -17.93
C LEU A 164 -5.86 14.23 -17.40
N ARG A 165 -7.17 14.36 -17.56
CA ARG A 165 -8.13 13.33 -17.15
C ARG A 165 -7.89 12.04 -17.92
N TYR A 166 -7.77 12.13 -19.24
CA TYR A 166 -7.51 10.98 -20.12
C TYR A 166 -6.21 10.26 -19.75
N ALA A 167 -5.12 11.00 -19.52
CA ALA A 167 -3.86 10.40 -19.12
C ALA A 167 -3.92 9.74 -17.75
N PHE A 168 -4.64 10.34 -16.79
CA PHE A 168 -4.87 9.71 -15.50
C PHE A 168 -5.71 8.43 -15.63
N GLN A 169 -6.78 8.45 -16.43
CA GLN A 169 -7.65 7.31 -16.65
C GLN A 169 -6.89 6.14 -17.29
N THR A 170 -6.01 6.46 -18.25
CA THR A 170 -5.24 5.45 -18.98
C THR A 170 -4.04 4.95 -18.18
N PHE A 171 -3.32 5.87 -17.53
CA PHE A 171 -2.07 5.61 -16.80
C PHE A 171 -2.01 6.35 -15.46
N PRO A 172 -2.78 5.91 -14.43
CA PRO A 172 -2.79 6.58 -13.12
C PRO A 172 -1.41 6.64 -12.46
N ILE A 173 -0.47 5.80 -12.90
CA ILE A 173 0.89 5.75 -12.34
C ILE A 173 1.75 6.96 -12.73
N VAL A 174 1.38 7.72 -13.77
CA VAL A 174 2.14 8.90 -14.22
C VAL A 174 2.31 9.94 -13.10
N LEU A 175 1.27 10.10 -12.27
CA LEU A 175 1.28 11.03 -11.15
C LEU A 175 2.14 10.58 -9.97
N ARG A 176 2.71 9.36 -10.01
CA ARG A 176 3.72 8.91 -9.03
C ARG A 176 5.09 9.49 -9.31
N LEU A 177 5.33 10.02 -10.51
CA LEU A 177 6.59 10.67 -10.88
C LEU A 177 6.74 12.01 -10.13
N SER A 178 7.98 12.39 -9.82
CA SER A 178 8.24 13.73 -9.29
C SER A 178 7.99 14.79 -10.37
N GLU A 179 7.66 16.01 -9.95
CA GLU A 179 7.50 17.15 -10.88
C GLU A 179 8.73 17.34 -11.76
N LYS A 180 9.94 17.21 -11.18
CA LYS A 180 11.21 17.25 -11.92
C LYS A 180 11.32 16.17 -13.01
N LYS A 181 10.82 14.96 -12.77
CA LYS A 181 10.83 13.89 -13.80
C LYS A 181 9.81 14.17 -14.89
N ILE A 182 8.63 14.66 -14.53
CA ILE A 182 7.58 15.05 -15.48
C ILE A 182 8.11 16.18 -16.38
N ALA A 183 8.64 17.26 -15.80
CA ALA A 183 9.17 18.40 -16.55
C ALA A 183 10.25 17.99 -17.55
N ARG A 184 11.25 17.20 -17.11
CA ARG A 184 12.32 16.69 -18.00
C ARG A 184 11.79 15.86 -19.16
N ALA A 185 10.79 15.02 -18.91
CA ALA A 185 10.20 14.21 -19.96
C ALA A 185 9.44 15.09 -20.97
N MET A 186 8.68 16.07 -20.50
CA MET A 186 7.97 17.03 -21.36
C MET A 186 8.92 17.90 -22.17
N ASP A 187 9.97 18.45 -21.56
CA ASP A 187 10.99 19.25 -22.23
C ASP A 187 11.69 18.49 -23.36
N PHE A 188 11.91 17.19 -23.16
CA PHE A 188 12.50 16.32 -24.18
C PHE A 188 11.51 16.07 -25.33
N LEU A 189 10.29 15.63 -25.00
CA LEU A 189 9.27 15.29 -26.00
C LEU A 189 8.83 16.49 -26.85
N LEU A 190 8.81 17.70 -26.28
CA LEU A 190 8.45 18.93 -27.00
C LEU A 190 9.59 19.53 -27.84
N LYS A 191 10.83 19.09 -27.63
CA LYS A 191 11.97 19.50 -28.46
C LYS A 191 12.17 18.60 -29.68
N GLU A 192 11.62 17.40 -29.63
CA GLU A 192 11.66 16.41 -30.73
C GLU A 192 10.38 16.40 -31.58
N ALA A 193 9.40 17.25 -31.24
CA ALA A 193 8.13 17.44 -31.95
C ALA A 193 8.17 18.68 -32.85
#